data_AF-A0A354ISW7-F1
#
_entry.id   AF-A0A354ISW7-F1
#
_cell.length_a   1.000
_cell.length_b   1.000
_cell.length_c   1.000
_cell.angle_alpha   90.00
_cell.angle_beta   90.00
_cell.angle_gamma   90.00
#
_symmetry.space_group_name_H-M   'P 1'
#
loop_
_entity.id
_entity.type
_entity.pdbx_description
1 polymer ?
#
loop_
_entity_poly.entity_id
_entity_poly.type
_entity_poly.pdbx_seq_one_letter_code
_entity_poly.pdbx_strand_id
1 'polypeptide(L)' 'GTGTGAAPIVAEVAKTMGALTVAVVSKPFSYEGKKCMDVAEAGLEELSKHVDSLIIILNEKL' A
#
# COMPACT_ATOMS: atom_id res chain seq x y z
N GLY A 1 7.65 -4.69 4.74
CA GLY A 1 7.65 -6.17 4.58
C GLY A 1 7.43 -6.54 3.13
N THR A 2 7.25 -7.83 2.82
CA THR A 2 6.98 -8.32 1.45
C THR A 2 5.77 -7.65 0.82
N GLY A 3 4.66 -7.49 1.56
CA GLY A 3 3.49 -6.77 1.05
C GLY A 3 3.79 -5.31 0.69
N THR A 4 4.54 -4.59 1.54
CA THR A 4 4.93 -3.19 1.31
C THR A 4 5.79 -3.00 0.07
N GLY A 5 6.71 -3.93 -0.21
CA GLY A 5 7.63 -3.83 -1.34
C GLY A 5 7.13 -4.46 -2.64
N ALA A 6 6.32 -5.52 -2.56
CA ALA A 6 5.82 -6.23 -3.73
C ALA A 6 4.52 -5.63 -4.29
N ALA A 7 3.68 -5.02 -3.45
CA ALA A 7 2.40 -4.48 -3.91
C ALA A 7 2.54 -3.42 -5.02
N PRO A 8 3.50 -2.46 -4.98
CA PRO A 8 3.70 -1.52 -6.07
C PRO A 8 4.05 -2.19 -7.39
N ILE A 9 4.89 -3.22 -7.37
CA ILE A 9 5.30 -3.97 -8.57
C ILE A 9 4.11 -4.70 -9.21
N VAL A 10 3.26 -5.32 -8.39
CA VAL A 10 2.05 -5.99 -8.89
C VAL A 10 1.08 -4.97 -9.49
N ALA A 11 0.90 -3.83 -8.83
CA ALA A 11 0.05 -2.74 -9.32
C ALA A 11 0.56 -2.16 -10.66
N GLU A 12 1.88 -1.96 -10.78
CA GLU A 12 2.52 -1.47 -12.00
C GLU A 12 2.27 -2.40 -13.19
N VAL A 13 2.42 -3.71 -12.98
CA VAL A 13 2.16 -4.72 -14.02
C VAL A 13 0.68 -4.70 -14.42
N ALA A 14 -0.24 -4.68 -13.45
CA ALA A 14 -1.67 -4.62 -13.72
C ALA A 14 -2.06 -3.37 -14.54
N LYS A 15 -1.51 -2.20 -14.18
CA LYS A 15 -1.75 -0.93 -14.87
C LYS A 15 -1.16 -0.94 -16.29
N THR A 16 0.02 -1.52 -16.47
CA THR A 16 0.66 -1.68 -17.80
C THR A 16 -0.15 -2.59 -18.71
N MET A 17 -0.88 -3.56 -18.15
CA MET A 17 -1.82 -4.42 -18.88
C MET A 17 -3.16 -3.74 -19.18
N GLY A 18 -3.36 -2.48 -18.78
CA GLY A 18 -4.59 -1.73 -18.99
C GLY A 18 -5.74 -2.14 -18.05
N ALA A 19 -5.45 -2.85 -16.96
CA ALA A 19 -6.46 -3.21 -15.97
C ALA A 19 -6.74 -2.04 -15.02
N LEU A 20 -8.02 -1.82 -14.69
CA LEU A 20 -8.42 -0.92 -13.61
C LEU A 20 -7.86 -1.45 -12.29
N THR A 21 -6.92 -0.73 -11.70
CA THR A 21 -6.15 -1.19 -10.55
C THR A 21 -6.58 -0.46 -9.29
N VAL A 22 -7.22 -1.18 -8.37
CA VAL A 22 -7.64 -0.66 -7.06
C VAL A 22 -6.87 -1.40 -5.96
N ALA A 23 -6.18 -0.64 -5.11
CA ALA A 23 -5.47 -1.19 -3.97
C ALA A 23 -6.23 -0.92 -2.66
N VAL A 24 -6.36 -1.96 -1.83
CA VAL A 24 -6.90 -1.87 -0.47
C VAL A 24 -5.83 -2.32 0.49
N VAL A 25 -5.40 -1.42 1.38
CA VAL A 25 -4.28 -1.66 2.29
C VAL A 25 -4.60 -1.16 3.69
N SER A 26 -4.10 -1.87 4.70
CA SER A 26 -4.22 -1.48 6.11
C SER A 26 -2.94 -0.78 6.58
N LYS A 27 -3.07 0.33 7.30
CA LYS A 27 -1.94 0.90 8.05
C LYS A 27 -1.69 0.06 9.32
N PRO A 28 -0.43 -0.19 9.70
CA PRO A 28 -0.10 -0.88 10.94
C PRO A 28 -0.60 -0.10 12.16
N PHE A 29 -0.82 -0.79 13.27
CA PHE A 29 -1.18 -0.16 14.54
C PHE A 29 -0.01 0.68 15.08
N SER A 30 -0.28 1.74 15.84
CA SER A 30 0.78 2.57 16.44
C SER A 30 1.71 1.78 17.38
N TYR A 31 1.22 0.69 17.99
CA TYR A 31 2.02 -0.16 18.87
C TYR A 31 2.98 -1.12 18.13
N GLU A 32 2.84 -1.31 16.81
CA GLU A 32 3.76 -2.14 16.01
C GLU A 32 5.12 -1.45 15.79
N GLY A 33 5.24 -0.19 16.22
CA GLY A 33 6.48 0.56 16.29
C GLY A 33 6.70 1.47 15.08
N LYS A 34 7.45 2.56 15.32
CA LYS A 34 7.71 3.63 14.34
C LYS A 34 8.30 3.11 13.03
N LYS A 35 9.22 2.14 13.09
CA LYS A 35 9.86 1.55 11.91
C LYS A 35 8.84 0.88 10.97
N CYS A 36 7.81 0.24 11.52
CA CYS A 36 6.75 -0.36 10.71
C CYS A 36 5.88 0.71 10.04
N MET A 37 5.59 1.81 10.74
CA MET A 37 4.87 2.95 10.18
C MET A 37 5.66 3.63 9.05
N ASP A 38 6.95 3.94 9.27
CA ASP A 38 7.80 4.58 8.27
C ASP A 38 7.89 3.73 6.99
N VAL A 39 8.02 2.40 7.13
CA VAL A 39 8.02 1.47 5.99
C VAL A 39 6.66 1.46 5.28
N ALA A 40 5.56 1.46 6.03
CA ALA A 40 4.22 1.48 5.45
C ALA A 40 3.94 2.79 4.69
N GLU A 41 4.40 3.93 5.18
CA GLU A 41 4.26 5.22 4.49
C GLU A 41 5.04 5.26 3.18
N ALA A 42 6.30 4.80 3.20
CA ALA A 42 7.10 4.70 1.97
C ALA A 42 6.46 3.77 0.93
N GLY A 43 5.92 2.62 1.37
CA GLY A 43 5.22 1.69 0.46
C GLY A 43 3.91 2.25 -0.09
N LEU A 44 3.16 3.02 0.73
CA LEU A 44 1.94 3.69 0.30
C LEU A 44 2.23 4.76 -0.75
N GLU A 45 3.28 5.56 -0.55
CA GLU A 45 3.71 6.57 -1.51
C GLU A 45 4.05 5.93 -2.86
N GLU A 46 4.80 4.82 -2.84
CA GLU A 46 5.16 4.11 -4.06
C GLU A 46 3.95 3.43 -4.74
N LEU A 47 3.08 2.80 -3.95
CA LEU A 47 1.87 2.14 -4.45
C LEU A 47 0.91 3.14 -5.11
N SER A 48 0.79 4.35 -4.56
CA SER A 48 -0.12 5.39 -5.06
C SER A 48 0.18 5.81 -6.52
N LYS A 49 1.43 5.67 -6.97
CA LYS A 49 1.86 5.97 -8.35
C LYS A 49 1.32 4.95 -9.35
N HIS A 50 1.11 3.72 -8.90
CA HIS A 50 0.87 2.55 -9.75
C HIS A 50 -0.59 2.06 -9.71
N VAL A 51 -1.48 2.72 -8.97
CA VAL A 51 -2.91 2.38 -8.87
C VAL A 51 -3.77 3.49 -9.43
N ASP A 52 -5.04 3.19 -9.73
CA ASP A 52 -6.05 4.18 -10.09
C ASP A 52 -6.82 4.68 -8.86
N SER A 53 -7.01 3.79 -7.88
CA SER A 53 -7.60 4.12 -6.60
C SER A 53 -6.90 3.39 -5.46
N LEU A 54 -6.72 4.10 -4.34
CA LEU A 54 -6.08 3.59 -3.13
C LEU A 54 -7.02 3.79 -1.94
N ILE A 55 -7.43 2.69 -1.33
CA ILE A 55 -8.25 2.67 -0.12
C ILE A 55 -7.37 2.27 1.05
N ILE A 56 -7.29 3.16 2.02
CA ILE A 56 -6.47 2.97 3.23
C ILE A 56 -7.39 2.70 4.42
N ILE A 57 -7.23 1.54 5.03
CA ILE A 57 -7.92 1.15 6.26
C ILE A 57 -6.99 1.46 7.44
N LEU A 58 -7.44 2.31 8.36
CA LEU A 58 -6.69 2.61 9.58
C LEU A 58 -7.03 1.54 10.63
N ASN A 59 -6.06 0.68 10.96
CA ASN A 59 -6.28 -0.37 11.96
C ASN A 59 -6.71 0.16 13.33
N GLU A 60 -6.34 1.40 13.70
CA GLU A 60 -6.75 2.01 14.97
C GLU A 60 -8.24 2.35 15.07
N LYS A 61 -8.98 2.32 13.95
CA LYS A 61 -10.41 2.65 13.90
C LYS A 61 -11.32 1.43 13.75
N LEU A 62 -10.76 0.22 13.89
CA LEU A 62 -11.48 -1.06 13.83
C LEU A 62 -12.02 -1.48 15.20
#